data_AF-A0A1C6LLZ9-F1
#
_entry.id   AF-A0A1C6LLZ9-F1
#
_cell.length_a   1.000
_cell.length_b   1.000
_cell.length_c   1.000
_cell.angle_alpha   90.00
_cell.angle_beta   90.00
_cell.angle_gamma   90.00
#
_symmetry.space_group_name_H-M   'P 1'
#
loop_
_entity.id
_entity.type
_entity.pdbx_description
1 polymer ?
#
loop_
_entity_poly.entity_id
_entity_poly.type
_entity_poly.pdbx_seq_one_letter_code
_entity_poly.pdbx_strand_id
1 'polypeptide(L)'
;MISKTKKAARSVAVAFAAAAAFTVTVPTGNAFAIDEVPCRGGENFLKIWSHSDGKQSVDCYANRGKISFGGWWVDKISTGNNDLIYYDANGDSVKVDRWHEISYPNRPPKVNEIEIL
;
A
#
# COMPACT_ATOMS: atom_id res chain seq x y z
N MET A 1 49.19 58.19 -27.01
CA MET A 1 47.81 57.75 -27.31
C MET A 1 47.46 56.57 -26.42
N ILE A 2 46.24 56.60 -25.89
CA ILE A 2 45.68 55.75 -24.82
C ILE A 2 45.50 54.29 -25.27
N SER A 3 45.81 53.31 -24.42
CA SER A 3 44.88 52.18 -24.21
C SER A 3 45.05 51.51 -22.84
N LYS A 4 44.31 52.08 -21.89
CA LYS A 4 43.47 51.44 -20.88
C LYS A 4 44.01 50.22 -20.11
N THR A 5 44.47 50.52 -18.90
CA THR A 5 43.87 50.01 -17.64
C THR A 5 43.48 48.52 -17.65
N LYS A 6 44.29 47.66 -17.03
CA LYS A 6 44.03 47.19 -15.65
C LYS A 6 42.53 47.15 -15.30
N LYS A 7 41.74 46.21 -15.85
CA LYS A 7 40.39 45.89 -15.31
C LYS A 7 39.75 44.59 -15.84
N ALA A 8 40.52 43.65 -16.37
CA ALA A 8 40.00 42.35 -16.78
C ALA A 8 40.62 41.17 -16.00
N ALA A 9 41.32 41.45 -14.91
CA ALA A 9 41.58 40.45 -13.88
C ALA A 9 40.42 40.50 -12.88
N ARG A 10 39.83 39.34 -12.57
CA ARG A 10 38.80 39.09 -11.53
C ARG A 10 37.36 39.38 -11.91
N SER A 11 36.69 38.50 -12.66
CA SER A 11 35.23 38.32 -12.54
C SER A 11 34.68 37.06 -13.23
N VAL A 12 35.46 35.98 -13.35
CA VAL A 12 34.90 34.66 -13.68
C VAL A 12 35.49 33.63 -12.72
N ALA A 13 35.33 33.91 -11.44
CA ALA A 13 35.35 32.91 -10.40
C ALA A 13 33.97 32.94 -9.76
N VAL A 14 33.44 31.77 -9.45
CA VAL A 14 32.21 31.53 -8.67
C VAL A 14 30.90 31.59 -9.47
N ALA A 15 30.55 30.50 -10.15
CA ALA A 15 29.16 30.05 -10.30
C ALA A 15 29.09 28.60 -10.86
N PHE A 16 29.64 27.62 -10.16
CA PHE A 16 29.33 26.20 -10.39
C PHE A 16 29.41 25.43 -9.06
N ALA A 17 28.72 25.95 -8.04
CA ALA A 17 28.54 25.24 -6.78
C ALA A 17 27.11 24.72 -6.68
N ALA A 18 27.01 23.45 -6.30
CA ALA A 18 25.84 22.73 -5.81
C ALA A 18 24.77 22.29 -6.84
N ALA A 19 25.07 21.20 -7.56
CA ALA A 19 24.04 20.36 -8.19
C ALA A 19 24.36 18.87 -7.95
N ALA A 20 24.49 18.45 -6.69
CA ALA A 20 24.64 17.03 -6.34
C ALA A 20 24.35 16.76 -4.86
N ALA A 21 23.13 17.05 -4.39
CA ALA A 21 22.71 16.59 -3.06
C ALA A 21 21.18 16.51 -2.94
N PHE A 22 20.54 15.83 -3.88
CA PHE A 22 19.25 15.21 -3.61
C PHE A 22 19.33 13.73 -4.01
N THR A 23 20.22 12.99 -3.34
CA THR A 23 19.93 11.57 -3.10
C THR A 23 18.74 11.58 -2.15
N VAL A 24 17.54 11.70 -2.72
CA VAL A 24 16.31 11.49 -2.00
C VAL A 24 16.43 10.08 -1.45
N THR A 25 16.72 9.96 -0.16
CA THR A 25 16.46 8.75 0.60
C THR A 25 14.94 8.64 0.66
N VAL A 26 14.34 8.24 -0.46
CA VAL A 26 12.98 7.74 -0.45
C VAL A 26 13.07 6.54 0.48
N PRO A 27 12.31 6.50 1.59
CA PRO A 27 12.12 5.23 2.27
C PRO A 27 11.55 4.31 1.19
N THR A 28 12.36 3.39 0.69
CA THR A 28 11.85 2.21 -0.01
C THR A 28 11.06 1.49 1.06
N GLY A 29 9.79 1.90 1.23
CA GLY A 29 8.90 1.36 2.22
C GLY A 29 8.95 -0.14 2.02
N ASN A 30 9.41 -0.86 3.03
CA ASN A 30 9.34 -2.30 3.01
C ASN A 30 7.85 -2.62 2.87
N ALA A 31 7.44 -3.05 1.68
CA ALA A 31 6.12 -3.62 1.49
C ALA A 31 6.14 -4.94 2.27
N PHE A 32 5.78 -4.89 3.54
CA PHE A 32 5.56 -6.09 4.31
C PHE A 32 4.34 -6.77 3.71
N ALA A 33 4.50 -8.03 3.31
CA ALA A 33 3.36 -8.87 2.98
C ALA A 33 2.62 -9.17 4.29
N ILE A 34 1.29 -9.18 4.21
CA ILE A 34 0.43 -9.70 5.27
C ILE A 34 0.75 -11.19 5.45
N ASP A 35 0.73 -11.66 6.69
CA ASP A 35 0.90 -13.08 6.97
C ASP A 35 -0.44 -13.80 6.81
N GLU A 36 -0.49 -14.76 5.89
CA GLU A 36 -1.59 -15.73 5.83
C GLU A 36 -1.40 -16.75 6.95
N VAL A 37 -2.39 -16.84 7.84
CA VAL A 37 -2.35 -17.68 9.04
C VAL A 37 -3.53 -18.66 9.05
N PRO A 38 -3.39 -19.83 9.69
CA PRO A 38 -4.51 -20.73 9.86
C PRO A 38 -5.67 -20.06 10.60
N CYS A 39 -6.89 -20.20 10.08
CA CYS A 39 -8.09 -19.69 10.74
C CYS A 39 -8.39 -20.43 12.06
N ARG A 40 -7.88 -19.90 13.18
CA ARG A 40 -8.13 -20.42 14.53
C ARG A 40 -9.32 -19.72 15.17
N GLY A 41 -10.22 -20.49 15.75
CA GLY A 41 -11.39 -19.95 16.45
C GLY A 41 -10.98 -19.21 17.73
N GLY A 42 -11.58 -18.04 17.97
CA GLY A 42 -11.32 -17.21 19.15
C GLY A 42 -10.14 -16.24 19.01
N GLU A 43 -9.42 -16.27 17.89
CA GLU A 43 -8.37 -15.30 17.59
C GLU A 43 -8.92 -14.11 16.78
N ASN A 44 -8.35 -12.92 17.00
CA ASN A 44 -8.84 -11.67 16.41
C ASN A 44 -8.17 -11.33 15.07
N PHE A 45 -7.99 -12.35 14.22
CA PHE A 45 -7.43 -12.18 12.88
C PHE A 45 -8.44 -11.58 11.92
N LEU A 46 -7.93 -10.97 10.85
CA LEU A 46 -8.75 -10.66 9.69
C LEU A 46 -9.17 -11.99 9.05
N LYS A 47 -10.46 -12.19 8.84
CA LYS A 47 -11.02 -13.38 8.20
C LYS A 47 -11.87 -12.97 7.02
N ILE A 48 -11.58 -13.52 5.85
CA ILE A 48 -12.27 -13.22 4.60
C ILE A 48 -12.85 -14.51 4.05
N TRP A 49 -14.14 -14.50 3.75
CA TRP A 49 -14.81 -15.55 2.99
C TRP A 49 -14.92 -15.06 1.56
N SER A 50 -14.45 -15.89 0.63
CA SER A 50 -14.38 -15.52 -0.77
C SER A 50 -14.73 -16.68 -1.69
N HIS A 51 -15.08 -16.36 -2.92
CA HIS A 51 -15.29 -17.35 -3.95
C HIS A 51 -14.73 -16.91 -5.30
N SER A 52 -14.38 -17.92 -6.10
CA SER A 52 -13.95 -17.74 -7.49
C SER A 52 -14.18 -19.04 -8.26
N ASP A 53 -14.72 -18.95 -9.46
CA ASP A 53 -14.91 -20.08 -10.39
C ASP A 53 -15.54 -21.34 -9.74
N GLY A 54 -16.56 -21.13 -8.90
CA GLY A 54 -17.29 -22.21 -8.20
C GLY A 54 -16.57 -22.79 -6.97
N LYS A 55 -15.38 -22.27 -6.61
CA LYS A 55 -14.67 -22.61 -5.38
C LYS A 55 -14.96 -21.57 -4.30
N GLN A 56 -14.98 -22.03 -3.06
CA GLN A 56 -15.13 -21.21 -1.86
C GLN A 56 -13.83 -21.30 -1.06
N SER A 57 -13.37 -20.19 -0.51
CA SER A 57 -12.21 -20.10 0.38
C SER A 57 -12.55 -19.32 1.64
N VAL A 58 -11.82 -19.62 2.71
CA VAL A 58 -11.88 -18.89 3.96
C VAL A 58 -10.47 -18.69 4.45
N ASP A 59 -9.98 -17.47 4.27
CA ASP A 59 -8.58 -17.13 4.52
C ASP A 59 -8.47 -16.21 5.72
N CYS A 60 -7.43 -16.44 6.53
CA CYS A 60 -7.16 -15.63 7.70
C CYS A 60 -5.80 -14.96 7.59
N TYR A 61 -5.75 -13.72 8.06
CA TYR A 61 -4.64 -12.83 7.84
C TYR A 61 -4.27 -12.10 9.13
N ALA A 62 -2.97 -11.90 9.32
CA ALA A 62 -2.39 -11.22 10.46
C ALA A 62 -1.26 -10.28 10.02
N ASN A 63 -0.93 -9.36 10.93
CA ASN A 63 0.13 -8.37 10.79
C ASN A 63 -0.12 -7.32 9.70
N ARG A 64 0.52 -6.15 9.89
CA ARG A 64 0.42 -5.03 8.97
C ARG A 64 1.12 -5.38 7.66
N GLY A 65 0.50 -5.02 6.55
CA GLY A 65 1.08 -5.26 5.24
C GLY A 65 0.07 -5.14 4.12
N LYS A 66 0.52 -5.39 2.90
CA LYS A 66 -0.33 -5.41 1.71
C LYS A 66 -0.02 -6.63 0.86
N ILE A 67 -1.04 -7.33 0.39
CA ILE A 67 -0.91 -8.48 -0.51
C ILE A 67 -1.90 -8.43 -1.66
N SER A 68 -1.57 -9.13 -2.74
CA SER A 68 -2.55 -9.47 -3.77
C SER A 68 -3.51 -10.53 -3.24
N PHE A 69 -4.80 -10.32 -3.48
CA PHE A 69 -5.90 -11.24 -3.17
C PHE A 69 -6.35 -12.03 -4.42
N GLY A 70 -5.73 -11.80 -5.58
CA GLY A 70 -5.95 -12.59 -6.78
C GLY A 70 -7.28 -12.34 -7.51
N GLY A 71 -8.05 -11.31 -7.14
CA GLY A 71 -9.28 -10.96 -7.83
C GLY A 71 -10.47 -11.86 -7.47
N TRP A 72 -10.57 -12.29 -6.21
CA TRP A 72 -11.69 -13.12 -5.75
C TRP A 72 -12.89 -12.29 -5.33
N TRP A 73 -14.09 -12.86 -5.43
CA TRP A 73 -15.32 -12.22 -4.95
C TRP A 73 -15.42 -12.41 -3.43
N VAL A 74 -15.58 -11.33 -2.68
CA VAL A 74 -15.64 -11.38 -1.21
C VAL A 74 -17.07 -11.41 -0.73
N ASP A 75 -17.46 -12.51 -0.08
CA ASP A 75 -18.81 -12.72 0.44
C ASP A 75 -18.99 -12.16 1.84
N LYS A 76 -17.93 -12.24 2.65
CA LYS A 76 -17.94 -11.79 4.05
C LYS A 76 -16.55 -11.40 4.51
N ILE A 77 -16.48 -10.40 5.37
CA ILE A 77 -15.27 -9.95 6.05
C ILE A 77 -15.56 -9.87 7.54
N SER A 78 -14.67 -10.40 8.37
CA SER A 78 -14.61 -10.15 9.81
C SER A 78 -13.22 -9.58 10.09
N THR A 79 -13.14 -8.32 10.51
CA THR A 79 -11.85 -7.62 10.61
C THR A 79 -11.05 -7.97 11.86
N GLY A 80 -11.70 -8.55 12.88
CA GLY A 80 -11.03 -8.84 14.15
C GLY A 80 -10.39 -7.56 14.72
N ASN A 81 -9.13 -7.62 15.15
CA ASN A 81 -8.39 -6.47 15.66
C ASN A 81 -7.55 -5.75 14.58
N ASN A 82 -8.00 -5.75 13.32
CA ASN A 82 -7.23 -5.19 12.20
C ASN A 82 -8.04 -4.11 11.49
N ASP A 83 -7.41 -2.97 11.15
CA ASP A 83 -8.01 -2.03 10.20
C ASP A 83 -7.67 -2.49 8.78
N LEU A 84 -8.69 -2.76 7.98
CA LEU A 84 -8.56 -3.28 6.63
C LEU A 84 -8.79 -2.16 5.61
N ILE A 85 -7.98 -2.14 4.56
CA ILE A 85 -8.32 -1.55 3.27
C ILE A 85 -8.34 -2.67 2.24
N TYR A 86 -9.42 -2.79 1.48
CA TYR A 86 -9.45 -3.65 0.30
C TYR A 86 -9.59 -2.81 -0.97
N TYR A 87 -8.97 -3.29 -2.04
CA TYR A 87 -8.94 -2.65 -3.35
C TYR A 87 -9.76 -3.49 -4.32
N ASP A 88 -10.89 -2.94 -4.76
CA ASP A 88 -11.82 -3.58 -5.68
C ASP A 88 -11.33 -3.46 -7.14
N ALA A 89 -11.69 -4.45 -7.97
CA ALA A 89 -11.34 -4.52 -9.38
C ALA A 89 -11.94 -3.39 -10.22
N ASN A 90 -12.98 -2.72 -9.73
CA ASN A 90 -13.55 -1.51 -10.33
C ASN A 90 -12.72 -0.25 -10.05
N GLY A 91 -11.66 -0.34 -9.24
CA GLY A 91 -10.76 0.77 -8.90
C GLY A 91 -11.09 1.48 -7.59
N ASP A 92 -12.10 1.01 -6.85
CA ASP A 92 -12.45 1.55 -5.54
C ASP A 92 -11.54 1.01 -4.44
N SER A 93 -11.29 1.81 -3.41
CA SER A 93 -10.65 1.38 -2.17
C SER A 93 -11.60 1.60 -1.01
N VAL A 94 -11.86 0.56 -0.22
CA VAL A 94 -12.79 0.63 0.90
C VAL A 94 -12.04 0.33 2.19
N LYS A 95 -12.09 1.27 3.12
CA LYS A 95 -11.60 1.08 4.48
C LYS A 95 -12.70 0.48 5.35
N VAL A 96 -12.37 -0.57 6.08
CA VAL A 96 -13.20 -1.18 7.11
C VAL A 96 -12.41 -1.15 8.41
N ASP A 97 -12.93 -0.44 9.41
CA ASP A 97 -12.28 -0.39 10.71
C ASP A 97 -12.32 -1.77 11.40
N ARG A 98 -11.40 -1.98 12.34
CA ARG A 98 -11.39 -3.14 13.22
C ARG A 98 -12.72 -3.37 13.94
N TRP A 99 -12.95 -4.59 14.40
CA TRP A 99 -14.12 -5.06 15.13
C TRP A 99 -15.43 -4.97 14.33
N HIS A 100 -15.35 -5.13 13.02
CA HIS A 100 -16.49 -5.12 12.12
C HIS A 100 -16.67 -6.46 11.43
N GLU A 101 -17.94 -6.78 11.19
CA GLU A 101 -18.35 -7.88 10.35
C GLU A 101 -19.26 -7.35 9.24
N ILE A 102 -18.88 -7.60 8.00
CA ILE A 102 -19.60 -7.15 6.80
C ILE A 102 -19.90 -8.38 5.96
N SER A 103 -21.14 -8.51 5.50
CA SER A 103 -21.54 -9.54 4.54
C SER A 103 -22.11 -8.90 3.27
N TYR A 104 -21.79 -9.47 2.12
CA TYR A 104 -22.21 -8.99 0.81
C TYR A 104 -23.14 -10.00 0.13
N PRO A 105 -24.41 -10.10 0.55
CA PRO A 105 -25.33 -11.10 0.02
C PRO A 105 -25.74 -10.84 -1.45
N ASN A 106 -25.59 -9.60 -1.92
CA ASN A 106 -25.90 -9.21 -3.29
C ASN A 106 -24.76 -8.32 -3.81
N ARG A 107 -24.19 -8.69 -4.97
CA ARG A 107 -23.08 -7.98 -5.63
C ARG A 107 -21.84 -7.87 -4.72
N PRO A 108 -21.21 -8.99 -4.36
CA PRO A 108 -19.94 -8.97 -3.64
C PRO A 108 -18.89 -8.15 -4.42
N PRO A 109 -17.99 -7.43 -3.73
CA PRO A 109 -16.87 -6.77 -4.37
C PRO A 109 -15.88 -7.81 -4.90
N LYS A 110 -15.23 -7.51 -6.03
CA LYS A 110 -14.15 -8.34 -6.56
C LYS A 110 -12.84 -7.73 -6.10
N VAL A 111 -12.17 -8.36 -5.14
CA VAL A 111 -11.02 -7.76 -4.46
C VAL A 111 -9.71 -8.21 -5.13
N ASN A 112 -8.92 -7.24 -5.57
CA ASN A 112 -7.60 -7.48 -6.16
C ASN A 112 -6.49 -7.51 -5.11
N GLU A 113 -6.58 -6.65 -4.10
CA GLU A 113 -5.54 -6.49 -3.08
C GLU A 113 -6.20 -6.20 -1.72
N ILE A 114 -5.54 -6.62 -0.65
CA ILE A 114 -5.91 -6.29 0.73
C ILE A 114 -4.71 -5.71 1.48
N GLU A 115 -4.99 -4.81 2.40
CA GLU A 115 -4.00 -4.12 3.23
C GLU A 115 -4.49 -4.03 4.67
N ILE A 116 -3.66 -4.46 5.62
CA ILE A 116 -3.88 -4.24 7.06
C ILE A 116 -2.99 -3.08 7.49
N LEU A 117 -3.54 -2.12 8.24
CA LEU A 117 -2.88 -0.89 8.70
C LEU A 117 -2.24 -0.98 10.09
#